data_AF-A0A1G1YI94-F1
#
_entry.id   AF-A0A1G1YI94-F1
#
_cell.length_a   1.000
_cell.length_b   1.000
_cell.length_c   1.000
_cell.angle_alpha   90.00
_cell.angle_beta   90.00
_cell.angle_gamma   90.00
#
_symmetry.space_group_name_H-M   'P 1'
#
loop_
_entity.id
_entity.type
_entity.pdbx_description
1 polymer ?
#
loop_
_entity_poly.entity_id
_entity_poly.type
_entity_poly.pdbx_seq_one_letter_code
_entity_poly.pdbx_strand_id
1 'polypeptide(L)'
;MSEYRSDVRKISKEVPFTVWTVFKWGLIVLVAVAALLFLAQSMGIISMNIGREITQHSQQYVETKVNLLNKLQRDWSQLDAEIAVLKAEGSNKEVIAAKQVQQKNIVNSIHTEAGMIPASQIPESVQTFIAAHPR
;
A
#
# COMPACT_ATOMS: atom_id res chain seq x y z
N MET A 1 -17.20 -67.25 -45.28
CA MET A 1 -17.67 -66.84 -43.93
C MET A 1 -16.56 -66.90 -42.86
N SER A 2 -15.28 -66.84 -43.25
CA SER A 2 -14.11 -66.94 -42.36
C SER A 2 -13.43 -65.58 -42.12
N GLU A 3 -13.35 -64.74 -43.15
CA GLU A 3 -12.69 -63.42 -43.10
C GLU A 3 -13.42 -62.41 -42.20
N TYR A 4 -14.75 -62.45 -42.17
CA TYR A 4 -15.53 -61.55 -41.30
C TYR A 4 -15.26 -61.78 -39.80
N ARG A 5 -14.82 -62.98 -39.41
CA ARG A 5 -14.47 -63.28 -38.00
C ARG A 5 -13.04 -62.85 -37.64
N SER A 6 -12.13 -62.74 -38.60
CA SER A 6 -10.77 -62.24 -38.34
C SER A 6 -10.75 -60.72 -38.16
N ASP A 7 -11.56 -60.00 -38.91
CA ASP A 7 -11.59 -58.52 -38.85
C ASP A 7 -12.24 -58.01 -37.56
N VAL A 8 -13.32 -58.64 -37.12
CA VAL A 8 -13.97 -58.32 -35.83
C VAL A 8 -13.02 -58.58 -34.64
N ARG A 9 -12.15 -59.60 -34.73
CA ARG A 9 -11.13 -59.88 -33.70
C ARG A 9 -9.98 -58.87 -33.70
N LYS A 10 -9.58 -58.33 -34.86
CA LYS A 10 -8.56 -57.28 -34.96
C LYS A 10 -9.07 -55.95 -34.40
N ILE A 11 -10.27 -55.54 -34.80
CA ILE A 11 -10.92 -54.32 -34.28
C ILE A 11 -11.09 -54.40 -32.75
N SER A 12 -11.54 -55.55 -32.22
CA SER A 12 -11.68 -55.76 -30.78
C SER A 12 -10.35 -55.69 -29.98
N LYS A 13 -9.20 -55.92 -30.60
CA LYS A 13 -7.88 -55.84 -29.92
C LYS A 13 -7.25 -54.46 -30.01
N GLU A 14 -7.54 -53.70 -31.05
CA GLU A 14 -6.96 -52.36 -31.27
C GLU A 14 -7.77 -51.25 -30.60
N VAL A 15 -9.11 -51.37 -30.56
CA VAL A 15 -10.02 -50.43 -29.87
C VAL A 15 -9.72 -50.24 -28.37
N PRO A 16 -9.42 -51.26 -27.55
CA PRO A 16 -9.12 -51.03 -26.14
C PRO A 16 -7.81 -50.25 -25.94
N PHE A 17 -6.84 -50.39 -26.84
CA PHE A 17 -5.57 -49.66 -26.74
C PHE A 17 -5.73 -48.19 -27.14
N THR A 18 -6.47 -47.89 -28.21
CA THR A 18 -6.73 -46.52 -28.66
C THR A 18 -7.66 -45.76 -27.72
N VAL A 19 -8.69 -46.40 -27.17
CA VAL A 19 -9.59 -45.77 -26.20
C VAL A 19 -8.87 -45.48 -24.88
N TRP A 20 -8.06 -46.41 -24.39
CA TRP A 20 -7.30 -46.23 -23.14
C TRP A 20 -6.23 -45.15 -23.25
N THR A 21 -5.54 -45.06 -24.39
CA THR A 21 -4.55 -44.01 -24.63
C THR A 21 -5.21 -42.64 -24.75
N VAL A 22 -6.31 -42.52 -25.50
CA VAL A 22 -7.08 -41.26 -25.58
C VAL A 22 -7.62 -40.85 -24.20
N PHE A 23 -8.08 -41.79 -23.38
CA PHE A 23 -8.56 -41.51 -22.03
C PHE A 23 -7.44 -41.02 -21.10
N LYS A 24 -6.26 -41.65 -21.15
CA LYS A 24 -5.08 -41.23 -20.37
C LYS A 24 -4.60 -39.84 -20.76
N TRP A 25 -4.43 -39.58 -22.05
CA TRP A 25 -4.01 -38.27 -22.54
C TRP A 25 -5.07 -37.21 -22.29
N GLY A 26 -6.35 -37.55 -22.47
CA GLY A 26 -7.47 -36.68 -22.13
C GLY A 26 -7.49 -36.31 -20.65
N LEU A 27 -7.26 -37.26 -19.75
CA LEU A 27 -7.17 -37.01 -18.30
C LEU A 27 -5.98 -36.10 -17.96
N ILE A 28 -4.81 -36.33 -18.55
CA ILE A 28 -3.61 -35.49 -18.35
C ILE A 28 -3.88 -34.05 -18.80
N VAL A 29 -4.48 -33.86 -19.98
CA VAL A 29 -4.84 -32.54 -20.49
C VAL A 29 -5.84 -31.86 -19.56
N LEU A 30 -6.85 -32.59 -19.07
CA LEU A 30 -7.88 -32.03 -18.18
C LEU A 30 -7.27 -31.59 -16.84
N VAL A 31 -6.37 -32.39 -16.27
CA VAL A 31 -5.61 -32.03 -15.06
C VAL A 31 -4.72 -30.81 -15.31
N ALA A 32 -4.05 -30.74 -16.46
CA ALA A 32 -3.22 -29.59 -16.82
C ALA A 32 -4.04 -28.29 -16.95
N VAL A 33 -5.21 -28.34 -17.61
CA VAL A 33 -6.11 -27.18 -17.71
C VAL A 33 -6.65 -26.78 -16.34
N ALA A 34 -7.05 -27.74 -15.50
CA ALA A 34 -7.53 -27.45 -14.16
C ALA A 34 -6.44 -26.80 -13.28
N ALA A 35 -5.20 -27.28 -13.36
CA ALA A 35 -4.06 -26.70 -12.66
C ALA A 35 -3.76 -25.26 -13.13
N LEU A 36 -3.83 -24.99 -14.44
CA LEU A 36 -3.64 -23.65 -14.99
C LEU A 36 -4.74 -22.68 -14.53
N LEU A 37 -6.01 -23.13 -14.52
CA LEU A 37 -7.12 -22.32 -14.01
C LEU A 37 -6.98 -22.03 -12.51
N PHE A 38 -6.55 -23.01 -11.73
CA PHE A 38 -6.27 -22.84 -10.30
C PHE A 38 -5.16 -21.83 -10.04
N LEU A 39 -4.05 -21.91 -10.80
CA LEU A 39 -2.95 -20.94 -10.72
C LEU A 39 -3.37 -19.54 -11.15
N ALA A 40 -4.20 -19.40 -12.19
CA ALA A 40 -4.71 -18.11 -12.63
C ALA A 40 -5.59 -17.45 -11.54
N GLN A 41 -6.45 -18.23 -10.87
CA GLN A 41 -7.28 -17.72 -9.78
C GLN A 41 -6.46 -17.35 -8.55
N SER A 42 -5.47 -18.17 -8.17
CA SER A 42 -4.63 -17.87 -7.00
C SER A 42 -3.76 -16.62 -7.20
N MET A 43 -3.24 -16.38 -8.42
CA MET A 43 -2.53 -15.13 -8.72
C MET A 43 -3.43 -13.89 -8.62
N GLY A 44 -4.71 -14.01 -9.01
CA GLY A 44 -5.69 -12.92 -8.84
C GLY A 44 -5.86 -12.54 -7.36
N ILE A 45 -6.03 -13.53 -6.48
CA ILE A 45 -6.20 -13.31 -5.03
C ILE A 45 -4.94 -12.70 -4.41
N ILE A 46 -3.76 -13.22 -4.77
CA ILE A 46 -2.47 -12.69 -4.28
C ILE A 46 -2.29 -11.22 -4.71
N SER A 47 -2.60 -10.90 -5.96
CA SER A 47 -2.49 -9.52 -6.48
C SER A 47 -3.43 -8.53 -5.76
N MET A 48 -4.66 -8.97 -5.43
CA MET A 48 -5.62 -8.14 -4.69
C MET A 48 -5.16 -7.89 -3.25
N ASN A 49 -4.61 -8.90 -2.58
CA ASN A 49 -4.11 -8.74 -1.22
C ASN A 49 -2.89 -7.81 -1.17
N ILE A 50 -1.95 -7.95 -2.11
CA ILE A 50 -0.79 -7.04 -2.22
C ILE A 50 -1.26 -5.61 -2.50
N GLY A 51 -2.20 -5.41 -3.43
CA GLY A 51 -2.75 -4.09 -3.74
C GLY A 51 -3.45 -3.46 -2.53
N ARG A 52 -4.17 -4.27 -1.75
CA ARG A 52 -4.80 -3.83 -0.49
C ARG A 52 -3.76 -3.46 0.56
N GLU A 53 -2.73 -4.28 0.77
CA GLU A 53 -1.64 -3.99 1.72
C GLU A 53 -0.91 -2.69 1.36
N ILE A 54 -0.57 -2.48 0.08
CA ILE A 54 0.07 -1.24 -0.38
C ILE A 54 -0.83 -0.02 -0.12
N THR A 55 -2.12 -0.14 -0.40
CA THR A 55 -3.09 0.95 -0.15
C THR A 55 -3.22 1.25 1.34
N GLN A 56 -3.28 0.20 2.17
CA GLN A 56 -3.34 0.35 3.63
C GLN A 56 -2.07 0.98 4.19
N HIS A 57 -0.89 0.53 3.76
CA HIS A 57 0.38 1.15 4.16
C HIS A 57 0.47 2.61 3.71
N SER A 58 -0.03 2.94 2.53
CA SER A 58 -0.12 4.33 2.05
C SER A 58 -1.05 5.17 2.92
N GLN A 59 -2.22 4.65 3.31
CA GLN A 59 -3.15 5.37 4.20
C GLN A 59 -2.57 5.55 5.59
N GLN A 60 -1.98 4.51 6.16
CA GLN A 60 -1.31 4.57 7.46
C GLN A 60 -0.14 5.57 7.47
N TYR A 61 0.62 5.63 6.38
CA TYR A 61 1.67 6.63 6.20
C TYR A 61 1.10 8.05 6.26
N VAL A 62 0.03 8.31 5.50
CA VAL A 62 -0.65 9.61 5.49
C VAL A 62 -1.18 9.97 6.86
N GLU A 63 -1.89 9.06 7.54
CA GLU A 63 -2.40 9.30 8.89
C GLU A 63 -1.29 9.63 9.89
N THR A 64 -0.17 8.92 9.80
CA THR A 64 1.00 9.18 10.64
C THR A 64 1.56 10.58 10.39
N LYS A 65 1.65 11.00 9.13
CA LYS A 65 2.11 12.35 8.76
C LYS A 65 1.14 13.43 9.20
N VAL A 66 -0.17 13.23 9.04
CA VAL A 66 -1.20 14.16 9.52
C VAL A 66 -1.13 14.33 11.04
N ASN A 67 -0.97 13.23 11.78
CA ASN A 67 -0.79 13.28 13.24
C ASN A 67 0.48 14.02 13.65
N LEU A 68 1.58 13.80 12.92
CA LEU A 68 2.83 14.53 13.15
C LEU A 68 2.67 16.03 12.88
N LEU A 69 2.01 16.42 11.78
CA LEU A 69 1.74 17.81 11.46
C LEU A 69 0.91 18.50 12.55
N ASN A 70 -0.14 17.85 13.02
CA ASN A 70 -0.97 18.37 14.12
C ASN A 70 -0.16 18.53 15.41
N LYS A 71 0.74 17.58 15.71
CA LYS A 71 1.63 17.67 16.87
C LYS A 71 2.59 18.85 16.73
N LEU A 72 3.26 18.99 15.59
CA LEU A 72 4.19 20.10 15.34
C LEU A 72 3.49 21.46 15.44
N GLN A 73 2.27 21.59 14.91
CA GLN A 73 1.48 22.81 15.04
C GLN A 73 1.19 23.13 16.52
N ARG A 74 0.84 22.12 17.33
CA ARG A 74 0.62 22.31 18.77
C ARG A 74 1.90 22.71 19.50
N ASP A 75 3.02 22.05 19.21
CA ASP A 75 4.32 22.34 19.81
C ASP A 75 4.76 23.78 19.49
N TRP A 76 4.50 24.26 18.27
CA TRP A 76 4.73 25.65 17.89
C TRP A 76 3.89 26.62 18.72
N SER A 77 2.59 26.37 18.86
CA SER A 77 1.68 27.23 19.64
C SER A 77 2.06 27.27 21.12
N GLN A 78 2.53 26.15 21.67
CA GLN A 78 3.03 26.10 23.03
C GLN A 78 4.30 26.96 23.19
N LEU A 79 5.26 26.82 22.28
CA LEU A 79 6.47 27.65 22.31
C LEU A 79 6.16 29.14 22.14
N ASP A 80 5.17 29.48 21.33
CA ASP A 80 4.73 30.87 21.16
C ASP A 80 4.22 31.47 22.48
N ALA A 81 3.38 30.73 23.18
CA ALA A 81 2.87 31.13 24.49
C ALA A 81 4.01 31.25 25.52
N GLU A 82 4.95 30.30 25.55
CA GLU A 82 6.12 30.36 26.44
C GLU A 82 7.01 31.57 26.16
N ILE A 83 7.24 31.89 24.88
CA ILE A 83 8.00 33.08 24.48
C ILE A 83 7.28 34.35 24.91
N ALA A 84 5.96 34.41 24.77
CA ALA A 84 5.16 35.56 25.20
C ALA A 84 5.27 35.80 26.72
N VAL A 85 5.18 34.72 27.52
CA VAL A 85 5.36 34.78 28.98
C VAL A 85 6.77 35.25 29.34
N LEU A 86 7.81 34.66 28.75
CA LEU A 86 9.20 35.04 29.02
C LEU A 86 9.49 36.51 28.66
N LYS A 87 8.88 37.02 27.57
CA LYS A 87 8.97 38.44 27.20
C LYS A 87 8.28 39.34 28.22
N ALA A 88 7.10 38.95 28.71
CA ALA A 88 6.34 39.71 29.71
C ALA A 88 7.06 39.74 31.07
N GLU A 89 7.75 38.66 31.44
CA GLU A 89 8.51 38.55 32.69
C GLU A 89 9.88 39.24 32.66
N GLY A 90 10.29 39.82 31.52
CA GLY A 90 11.61 40.43 31.37
C GLY A 90 12.76 39.42 31.43
N SER A 91 12.50 38.16 31.02
CA SER A 91 13.46 37.07 31.07
C SER A 91 14.69 37.28 30.16
N ASN A 92 15.71 36.45 30.37
CA ASN A 92 16.96 36.47 29.62
C ASN A 92 16.71 36.40 28.09
N LYS A 93 17.25 37.40 27.37
CA LYS A 93 17.16 37.53 25.91
C LYS A 93 17.71 36.31 25.17
N GLU A 94 18.72 35.63 25.71
CA GLU A 94 19.31 34.44 25.10
C GLU A 94 18.33 33.25 25.09
N VAL A 95 17.55 33.08 26.17
CA VAL A 95 16.54 32.02 26.28
C VAL A 95 15.41 32.28 25.29
N ILE A 96 14.99 33.54 25.16
CA ILE A 96 13.98 33.95 24.18
C ILE A 96 14.47 33.68 22.76
N ALA A 97 15.72 34.05 22.43
CA ALA A 97 16.30 33.79 21.12
C ALA A 97 16.40 32.29 20.81
N ALA A 98 16.81 31.48 21.79
CA ALA A 98 16.88 30.02 21.62
C ALA A 98 15.50 29.40 21.33
N LYS A 99 14.44 29.84 22.04
CA LYS A 99 13.07 29.38 21.78
C LYS A 99 12.52 29.86 20.43
N GLN A 100 12.87 31.06 19.99
CA GLN A 100 12.51 31.54 18.65
C GLN A 100 13.18 30.71 17.54
N VAL A 101 14.42 30.27 17.75
CA VAL A 101 15.10 29.33 16.83
C VAL A 101 14.36 27.99 16.81
N GLN A 102 13.90 27.48 17.95
CA GLN A 102 13.08 26.27 18.01
C GLN A 102 11.76 26.43 17.24
N GLN A 103 11.06 27.55 17.39
CA GLN A 103 9.85 27.85 16.60
C GLN A 103 10.14 27.81 15.10
N LYS A 104 11.21 28.45 14.64
CA LYS A 104 11.60 28.45 13.22
C LYS A 104 11.88 27.04 12.70
N ASN A 105 12.55 26.22 13.51
CA ASN A 105 12.82 24.83 13.16
C ASN A 105 11.52 24.02 13.03
N ILE A 106 10.54 24.25 13.92
CA ILE A 106 9.22 23.60 13.82
C ILE A 106 8.49 24.03 12.54
N VAL A 107 8.49 25.32 12.19
CA VAL A 107 7.91 25.80 10.92
C VAL A 107 8.55 25.08 9.73
N ASN A 108 9.87 24.98 9.70
CA ASN A 108 10.58 24.26 8.64
C ASN A 108 10.21 22.77 8.58
N SER A 109 10.07 22.12 9.74
CA SER A 109 9.61 20.73 9.82
C SER A 109 8.17 20.58 9.30
N ILE A 110 7.25 21.49 9.66
CA ILE A 110 5.87 21.48 9.15
C ILE A 110 5.86 21.56 7.63
N HIS A 111 6.61 22.51 7.04
CA HIS A 111 6.72 22.63 5.58
C HIS A 111 7.29 21.36 4.93
N THR A 112 8.28 20.74 5.57
CA THR A 112 8.94 19.53 5.04
C THR A 112 8.01 18.32 5.09
N GLU A 113 7.35 18.10 6.22
CA GLU A 113 6.41 16.99 6.42
C GLU A 113 5.15 17.15 5.57
N ALA A 114 4.64 18.39 5.43
CA ALA A 114 3.51 18.69 4.56
C ALA A 114 3.83 18.43 3.08
N GLY A 115 5.08 18.68 2.66
CA GLY A 115 5.54 18.37 1.30
C GLY A 115 5.69 16.87 1.01
N MET A 116 5.63 16.00 2.01
CA MET A 116 5.72 14.54 1.85
C MET A 116 4.37 13.86 1.62
N ILE A 117 3.26 14.58 1.77
CA ILE A 117 1.90 14.06 1.55
C ILE A 117 1.15 14.88 0.48
N PRO A 118 0.15 14.30 -0.19
CA PRO A 118 -0.71 15.04 -1.11
C PRO A 118 -1.37 16.24 -0.42
N ALA A 119 -1.41 17.39 -1.10
CA ALA A 119 -1.97 18.63 -0.55
C ALA A 119 -3.44 18.48 -0.10
N SER A 120 -4.22 17.62 -0.77
CA SER A 120 -5.61 17.31 -0.39
C SER A 120 -5.76 16.60 0.95
N GLN A 121 -4.68 16.03 1.48
CA GLN A 121 -4.67 15.29 2.75
C GLN A 121 -4.04 16.11 3.90
N ILE A 122 -3.52 17.31 3.62
CA ILE A 122 -3.02 18.21 4.66
C ILE A 122 -4.24 18.84 5.37
N PRO A 123 -4.31 18.81 6.72
CA PRO A 123 -5.38 19.47 7.46
C PRO A 123 -5.47 20.97 7.15
N GLU A 124 -6.69 21.50 7.05
CA GLU A 124 -6.94 22.92 6.73
C GLU A 124 -6.27 23.88 7.72
N SER A 125 -6.24 23.52 9.01
CA SER A 125 -5.56 24.29 10.05
C SER A 125 -4.05 24.41 9.79
N VAL A 126 -3.44 23.35 9.25
CA VAL A 126 -2.01 23.30 8.91
C VAL A 126 -1.75 24.06 7.61
N GLN A 127 -2.64 23.95 6.62
CA GLN A 127 -2.54 24.75 5.39
C GLN A 127 -2.60 26.26 5.68
N THR A 128 -3.54 26.67 6.53
CA THR A 128 -3.66 28.07 6.99
C THR A 128 -2.41 28.50 7.76
N PHE A 129 -1.88 27.63 8.62
CA PHE A 129 -0.63 27.90 9.35
C PHE A 129 0.57 28.08 8.41
N ILE A 130 0.72 27.22 7.40
CA ILE A 130 1.76 27.29 6.38
C ILE A 130 1.66 28.59 5.58
N ALA A 131 0.45 29.00 5.21
CA ALA A 131 0.21 30.26 4.51
C ALA A 131 0.56 31.49 5.36
N ALA A 132 0.32 31.43 6.67
CA ALA A 132 0.68 32.48 7.61
C ALA A 132 2.18 32.54 7.94
N HIS A 133 2.91 31.44 7.73
CA HIS A 133 4.34 31.31 8.06
C HIS A 133 5.16 30.84 6.85
N PRO A 134 5.40 31.72 5.86
CA PRO A 134 6.27 31.41 4.72
C PRO A 134 7.71 31.14 5.18
N ARG A 135 8.44 30.35 4.39
CA ARG A 135 9.86 30.02 4.62
C ARG A 135 10.76 31.25 4.57
#